data_AF-A0A1N6SW34-F1
#
_entry.id   AF-A0A1N6SW34-F1
#
_cell.length_a   1.000
_cell.length_b   1.000
_cell.length_c   1.000
_cell.angle_alpha   90.00
_cell.angle_beta   90.00
_cell.angle_gamma   90.00
#
_symmetry.space_group_name_H-M   'P 1'
#
loop_
_entity.id
_entity.type
_entity.pdbx_description
1 polymer ?
#
loop_
_entity_poly.entity_id
_entity_poly.type
_entity_poly.pdbx_seq_one_letter_code
_entity_poly.pdbx_strand_id
1 'polypeptide(L)'
;MPLTSQIVPYDPEWPVRFEREAARLRSTFGFGRFEIHHVGSTAVPRLSAKPEIDILAVYHGAEISASTEQQLKDLGYRRGGDLTPGHHFFKRDIDGLRTHKLHVIQASHAKIAHLLTFRDKLRANEVLRSEYERLKIRLERENISGIREYLDGKEPFIDAVVAGRQFEVEAKGLATTPICVAVEAADQPDIDRLLAISDAVAARLYPGEFRRPLTGRALADTEARMFVARDASRQALGCAALIDLPDGIAELKRMIVDPQHAGQGVGRKLLLGLLQTAKERGIRSVVLEVGIRNVEARRLYESVGFRDRGPFGSYEQTPIATFLQIEL
;
A
#
# COMPACT_ATOMS: atom_id res chain seq x y z
N MET A 1 21.93 -10.47 8.82
CA MET A 1 22.09 -9.15 8.14
C MET A 1 20.80 -8.37 8.33
N PRO A 2 20.88 -7.09 8.74
CA PRO A 2 19.70 -6.23 8.90
C PRO A 2 19.02 -5.96 7.55
N LEU A 3 17.77 -5.47 7.59
CA LEU A 3 17.08 -5.00 6.40
C LEU A 3 17.80 -3.74 5.88
N THR A 4 18.17 -3.75 4.60
CA THR A 4 19.04 -2.71 4.00
C THR A 4 18.29 -1.52 3.43
N SER A 5 16.98 -1.64 3.26
CA SER A 5 16.12 -0.64 2.60
C SER A 5 14.72 -0.70 3.20
N GLN A 6 14.06 0.45 3.36
CA GLN A 6 12.67 0.53 3.80
C GLN A 6 11.71 0.36 2.62
N ILE A 7 10.49 -0.11 2.90
CA ILE A 7 9.40 -0.13 1.93
C ILE A 7 8.90 1.29 1.68
N VAL A 8 8.83 1.69 0.41
CA VAL A 8 8.31 2.99 -0.03
C VAL A 8 7.09 2.81 -0.95
N PRO A 9 6.23 3.84 -1.11
CA PRO A 9 5.15 3.81 -2.09
C PRO A 9 5.65 3.48 -3.49
N TYR A 10 4.78 2.88 -4.31
CA TYR A 10 5.11 2.55 -5.69
C TYR A 10 5.62 3.77 -6.48
N ASP A 11 6.79 3.63 -7.09
CA ASP A 11 7.41 4.63 -7.96
C ASP A 11 7.17 4.26 -9.44
N PRO A 12 6.46 5.10 -10.23
CA PRO A 12 6.21 4.84 -11.65
C PRO A 12 7.49 4.86 -12.50
N GLU A 13 8.64 5.30 -11.96
CA GLU A 13 9.93 5.21 -12.64
C GLU A 13 10.56 3.80 -12.55
N TRP A 14 10.07 2.89 -11.71
CA TRP A 14 10.66 1.55 -11.60
C TRP A 14 10.66 0.74 -12.90
N PRO A 15 9.58 0.70 -13.71
CA PRO A 15 9.61 0.09 -15.03
C PRO A 15 10.64 0.74 -15.95
N VAL A 16 10.80 2.07 -15.91
CA VAL A 16 11.79 2.80 -16.73
C VAL A 16 13.22 2.43 -16.33
N ARG A 17 13.50 2.34 -15.02
CA ARG A 17 14.79 1.89 -14.49
C ARG A 17 15.08 0.44 -14.87
N PHE A 18 14.07 -0.43 -14.82
CA PHE A 18 14.18 -1.80 -15.31
C PHE A 18 14.55 -1.84 -16.79
N GLU A 19 13.82 -1.14 -17.66
CA GLU A 19 14.08 -1.19 -19.11
C GLU A 19 15.47 -0.68 -19.46
N ARG A 20 15.93 0.39 -18.78
CA ARG A 20 17.31 0.89 -18.93
C ARG A 20 18.35 -0.17 -18.58
N GLU A 21 18.15 -0.88 -17.47
CA GLU A 21 19.08 -1.93 -17.07
C GLU A 21 18.99 -3.17 -17.95
N ALA A 22 17.78 -3.57 -18.36
CA ALA A 22 17.57 -4.69 -19.27
C ALA A 22 18.24 -4.43 -20.62
N ALA A 23 18.17 -3.19 -21.15
CA ALA A 23 18.90 -2.80 -22.36
C ALA A 23 20.42 -2.94 -22.18
N ARG A 24 20.96 -2.49 -21.04
CA ARG A 24 22.39 -2.58 -20.73
C ARG A 24 22.87 -4.02 -20.60
N LEU A 25 22.09 -4.89 -19.96
CA LEU A 25 22.38 -6.32 -19.87
C LEU A 25 22.36 -6.98 -21.27
N ARG A 26 21.34 -6.69 -22.09
CA ARG A 26 21.24 -7.22 -23.47
C ARG A 26 22.44 -6.83 -24.33
N SER A 27 22.90 -5.58 -24.24
CA SER A 27 24.08 -5.13 -24.99
C SER A 27 25.36 -5.84 -24.59
N THR A 28 25.51 -6.21 -23.32
CA THR A 28 26.74 -6.83 -22.82
C THR A 28 26.84 -8.33 -23.15
N PHE A 29 25.74 -9.07 -23.03
CA PHE A 29 25.78 -10.52 -23.27
C PHE A 29 25.70 -10.92 -24.75
N GLY A 30 25.36 -9.97 -25.62
CA GLY A 30 25.02 -10.22 -27.01
C GLY A 30 23.54 -10.57 -27.18
N PHE A 31 22.96 -10.18 -28.32
CA PHE A 31 21.54 -10.41 -28.62
C PHE A 31 21.19 -11.90 -28.53
N GLY A 32 20.07 -12.20 -27.87
CA GLY A 32 19.48 -13.55 -27.82
C GLY A 32 20.06 -14.51 -26.77
N ARG A 33 21.08 -14.12 -25.99
CA ARG A 33 21.63 -15.01 -24.94
C ARG A 33 20.78 -15.13 -23.69
N PHE A 34 19.99 -14.10 -23.37
CA PHE A 34 19.14 -14.08 -22.19
C PHE A 34 17.74 -13.56 -22.51
N GLU A 35 16.73 -14.21 -21.95
CA GLU A 35 15.41 -13.60 -21.79
C GLU A 35 15.41 -12.79 -20.49
N ILE A 36 15.01 -11.52 -20.57
CA ILE A 36 15.09 -10.60 -19.42
C ILE A 36 13.68 -10.13 -19.06
N HIS A 37 13.32 -10.33 -17.79
CA HIS A 37 12.01 -9.97 -17.25
C HIS A 37 12.13 -9.12 -15.99
N HIS A 38 11.23 -8.15 -15.84
CA HIS A 38 11.04 -7.44 -14.58
C HIS A 38 10.23 -8.34 -13.65
N VAL A 39 10.77 -8.63 -12.47
CA VAL A 39 10.12 -9.47 -11.45
C VAL A 39 10.14 -8.76 -10.09
N GLY A 40 9.70 -9.44 -9.04
CA GLY A 40 9.64 -8.87 -7.70
C GLY A 40 8.55 -7.82 -7.54
N SER A 41 8.58 -7.11 -6.41
CA SER A 41 7.52 -6.14 -6.06
C SER A 41 7.55 -4.89 -6.94
N THR A 42 8.74 -4.44 -7.37
CA THR A 42 8.88 -3.24 -8.21
C THR A 42 8.30 -3.42 -9.62
N ALA A 43 8.08 -4.67 -10.04
CA ALA A 43 7.40 -4.99 -11.29
C ALA A 43 5.86 -4.92 -11.19
N VAL A 44 5.27 -4.72 -10.01
CA VAL A 44 3.81 -4.71 -9.84
C VAL A 44 3.33 -3.27 -9.65
N PRO A 45 2.58 -2.69 -10.61
CA PRO A 45 2.03 -1.35 -10.46
C PRO A 45 1.18 -1.21 -9.20
N ARG A 46 1.32 -0.07 -8.52
CA ARG A 46 0.60 0.28 -7.28
C ARG A 46 0.95 -0.59 -6.06
N LEU A 47 2.07 -1.32 -6.08
CA LEU A 47 2.56 -2.08 -4.93
C LEU A 47 3.79 -1.40 -4.30
N SER A 48 3.70 -1.04 -3.02
CA SER A 48 4.83 -0.51 -2.23
C SER A 48 5.93 -1.55 -2.11
N ALA A 49 7.18 -1.13 -2.25
CA ALA A 49 8.33 -2.04 -2.30
C ALA A 49 9.59 -1.36 -1.77
N LYS A 50 10.60 -2.17 -1.45
CA LYS A 50 11.97 -1.65 -1.34
C LYS A 50 12.41 -1.18 -2.74
N PRO A 51 13.08 -0.03 -2.88
CA PRO A 51 13.43 0.56 -4.19
C PRO A 51 14.60 -0.17 -4.87
N GLU A 52 14.46 -1.49 -5.01
CA GLU A 52 15.45 -2.41 -5.56
C GLU A 52 14.81 -3.10 -6.78
N ILE A 53 15.41 -2.91 -7.97
CA ILE A 53 14.90 -3.52 -9.19
C ILE A 53 15.31 -4.99 -9.23
N ASP A 54 14.32 -5.88 -9.13
CA ASP A 54 14.52 -7.33 -9.27
C ASP A 54 14.41 -7.72 -10.75
N ILE A 55 15.49 -8.28 -11.29
CA ILE A 55 15.64 -8.67 -12.69
C ILE A 55 15.79 -10.18 -12.76
N LEU A 56 15.02 -10.83 -13.62
CA LEU A 56 15.21 -12.22 -13.99
C LEU A 56 15.86 -12.28 -15.38
N ALA A 57 17.04 -12.89 -15.47
CA ALA A 57 17.73 -13.20 -16.71
C ALA A 57 17.77 -14.73 -16.90
N VAL A 58 17.05 -15.24 -17.90
CA VAL A 58 16.96 -16.67 -18.20
C VAL A 58 17.99 -17.03 -19.26
N TYR A 59 18.83 -18.04 -19.01
CA TYR A 59 19.81 -18.54 -19.99
C TYR A 59 19.51 -19.95 -20.46
N HIS A 60 19.90 -20.21 -21.70
CA HIS A 60 19.78 -21.50 -22.37
C HIS A 60 21.18 -22.10 -22.48
N GLY A 61 21.52 -23.02 -21.58
CA GLY A 61 22.85 -23.62 -21.48
C GLY A 61 22.99 -24.45 -20.20
N ALA A 62 24.09 -25.18 -20.06
CA ALA A 62 24.36 -25.97 -18.86
C ALA A 62 24.72 -25.09 -17.65
N GLU A 63 25.58 -24.09 -17.86
CA GLU A 63 26.01 -23.12 -16.84
C GLU A 63 26.32 -21.75 -17.48
N ILE A 64 26.41 -20.72 -16.64
CA ILE A 64 26.95 -19.43 -17.04
C ILE A 64 28.47 -19.52 -17.22
N SER A 65 29.02 -18.90 -18.25
CA SER A 65 30.47 -18.93 -18.50
C SER A 65 31.22 -17.97 -17.59
N ALA A 66 32.52 -18.23 -17.34
CA ALA A 66 33.40 -17.29 -16.65
C ALA A 66 33.43 -15.90 -17.33
N SER A 67 33.29 -15.85 -18.67
CA SER A 67 33.19 -14.59 -19.40
C SER A 67 31.93 -13.80 -19.05
N THR A 68 30.78 -14.48 -18.88
CA THR A 68 29.51 -13.88 -18.47
C THR A 68 29.61 -13.30 -17.06
N GLU A 69 30.27 -14.01 -16.15
CA GLU A 69 30.49 -13.53 -14.79
C GLU A 69 31.39 -12.30 -14.75
N GLN A 70 32.47 -12.29 -15.54
CA GLN A 70 33.36 -11.14 -15.64
C GLN A 70 32.62 -9.93 -16.24
N GLN A 71 31.82 -10.13 -17.29
CA GLN A 71 30.96 -9.09 -17.86
C GLN A 71 29.97 -8.50 -16.85
N LEU A 72 29.36 -9.33 -16.01
CA LEU A 72 28.50 -8.88 -14.91
C LEU A 72 29.26 -8.03 -13.89
N LYS A 73 30.47 -8.47 -13.54
CA LYS A 73 31.38 -7.73 -12.65
C LYS A 73 31.73 -6.35 -13.21
N ASP A 74 32.03 -6.27 -14.50
CA ASP A 74 32.34 -5.02 -15.19
C ASP A 74 31.12 -4.07 -15.24
N LEU A 75 29.89 -4.61 -15.25
CA LEU A 75 28.65 -3.85 -15.10
C LEU A 75 28.34 -3.42 -13.65
N GLY A 76 29.23 -3.73 -12.70
CA GLY A 76 29.11 -3.40 -11.28
C GLY A 76 28.30 -4.40 -10.46
N TYR A 77 27.95 -5.56 -11.01
CA TYR A 77 27.30 -6.62 -10.24
C TYR A 77 28.33 -7.41 -9.44
N ARG A 78 27.98 -7.74 -8.20
CA ARG A 78 28.73 -8.63 -7.32
C ARG A 78 27.97 -9.93 -7.14
N ARG A 79 28.66 -11.05 -7.26
CA ARG A 79 28.06 -12.37 -7.01
C ARG A 79 27.67 -12.49 -5.53
N GLY A 80 26.44 -12.94 -5.30
CA GLY A 80 25.96 -13.37 -3.99
C GLY A 80 26.20 -14.87 -3.79
N GLY A 81 25.66 -15.43 -2.71
CA GLY A 81 25.58 -16.89 -2.60
C GLY A 81 24.62 -17.44 -3.66
N ASP A 82 25.02 -18.51 -4.34
CA ASP A 82 24.10 -19.25 -5.19
C ASP A 82 22.94 -19.77 -4.34
N LEU A 83 21.72 -19.67 -4.86
CA LEU A 83 20.52 -19.99 -4.09
C LEU A 83 20.19 -21.48 -4.20
N THR A 84 20.23 -22.00 -5.43
CA THR A 84 20.06 -23.40 -5.80
C THR A 84 20.86 -23.69 -7.08
N PRO A 85 21.15 -24.96 -7.41
CA PRO A 85 21.78 -25.31 -8.69
C PRO A 85 21.02 -24.70 -9.88
N GLY A 86 21.73 -24.03 -10.77
CA GLY A 86 21.13 -23.30 -11.91
C GLY A 86 20.45 -21.97 -11.56
N HIS A 87 20.48 -21.52 -10.30
CA HIS A 87 19.97 -20.22 -9.85
C HIS A 87 21.08 -19.39 -9.20
N HIS A 88 21.72 -18.55 -10.01
CA HIS A 88 22.78 -17.65 -9.57
C HIS A 88 22.19 -16.29 -9.18
N PHE A 89 22.71 -15.72 -8.10
CA PHE A 89 22.26 -14.43 -7.60
C PHE A 89 23.38 -13.40 -7.67
N PHE A 90 23.07 -12.25 -8.26
CA PHE A 90 23.97 -11.11 -8.37
C PHE A 90 23.30 -9.86 -7.82
N LYS A 91 24.12 -8.94 -7.35
CA LYS A 91 23.64 -7.75 -6.65
C LYS A 91 24.45 -6.52 -7.02
N ARG A 92 23.79 -5.39 -7.26
CA ARG A 92 24.48 -4.12 -7.53
C ARG A 92 24.11 -3.08 -6.49
N ASP A 93 25.14 -2.44 -5.96
CA ASP A 93 25.03 -1.36 -5.00
C ASP A 93 25.54 -0.06 -5.66
N ILE A 94 24.81 1.05 -5.49
CA ILE A 94 25.20 2.39 -5.95
C ILE A 94 25.23 3.26 -4.68
N ASP A 95 26.34 3.95 -4.43
CA ASP A 95 26.54 4.78 -3.22
C ASP A 95 26.24 4.04 -1.91
N GLY A 96 26.62 2.75 -1.86
CA GLY A 96 26.39 1.89 -0.69
C GLY A 96 24.97 1.33 -0.55
N LEU A 97 24.03 1.73 -1.40
CA LEU A 97 22.64 1.27 -1.39
C LEU A 97 22.39 0.21 -2.46
N ARG A 98 21.71 -0.88 -2.09
CA ARG A 98 21.26 -1.90 -3.05
C ARG A 98 20.26 -1.26 -4.01
N THR A 99 20.53 -1.39 -5.30
CA THR A 99 19.64 -0.87 -6.34
C THR A 99 19.12 -1.95 -7.27
N HIS A 100 19.88 -3.02 -7.50
CA HIS A 100 19.48 -4.10 -8.40
C HIS A 100 19.76 -5.47 -7.78
N LYS A 101 18.81 -6.37 -7.97
CA LYS A 101 18.92 -7.79 -7.68
C LYS A 101 18.75 -8.53 -8.99
N LEU A 102 19.75 -9.30 -9.39
CA LEU A 102 19.75 -10.02 -10.64
C LEU A 102 19.75 -11.52 -10.36
N HIS A 103 18.65 -12.17 -10.72
CA HIS A 103 18.50 -13.61 -10.71
C HIS A 103 18.85 -14.13 -12.11
N VAL A 104 19.99 -14.83 -12.22
CA VAL A 104 20.40 -15.47 -13.47
C VAL A 104 20.07 -16.94 -13.36
N ILE A 105 19.06 -17.39 -14.12
CA ILE A 105 18.41 -18.70 -13.92
C ILE A 105 18.44 -19.52 -15.21
N GLN A 106 18.79 -20.80 -15.12
CA GLN A 106 18.74 -21.74 -16.23
C GLN A 106 17.28 -21.97 -16.70
N ALA A 107 17.04 -22.02 -18.01
CA ALA A 107 15.69 -22.11 -18.60
C ALA A 107 14.82 -23.28 -18.09
N SER A 108 15.42 -24.39 -17.68
CA SER A 108 14.73 -25.56 -17.13
C SER A 108 14.28 -25.41 -15.66
N HIS A 109 14.69 -24.33 -14.98
CA HIS A 109 14.52 -24.20 -13.54
C HIS A 109 13.11 -23.70 -13.16
N ALA A 110 12.43 -24.44 -12.28
CA ALA A 110 11.05 -24.15 -11.85
C ALA A 110 10.86 -22.77 -11.22
N LYS A 111 11.92 -22.15 -10.68
CA LYS A 111 11.86 -20.81 -10.09
C LYS A 111 11.47 -19.71 -11.10
N ILE A 112 11.70 -19.92 -12.40
CA ILE A 112 11.28 -18.99 -13.46
C ILE A 112 9.75 -18.85 -13.44
N ALA A 113 9.05 -19.97 -13.54
CA ALA A 113 7.59 -20.00 -13.51
C ALA A 113 7.04 -19.43 -12.20
N HIS A 114 7.68 -19.75 -11.07
CA HIS A 114 7.32 -19.23 -9.76
C HIS A 114 7.38 -17.69 -9.72
N LEU A 115 8.49 -17.08 -10.15
CA LEU A 115 8.67 -15.61 -10.13
C LEU A 115 7.69 -14.89 -11.05
N LEU A 116 7.51 -15.40 -12.28
CA LEU A 116 6.62 -14.80 -13.28
C LEU A 116 5.15 -14.94 -12.85
N THR A 117 4.73 -16.13 -12.42
CA THR A 117 3.36 -16.40 -11.95
C THR A 117 2.99 -15.51 -10.77
N PHE A 118 3.89 -15.37 -9.80
CA PHE A 118 3.62 -14.52 -8.64
C PHE A 118 3.42 -13.06 -9.05
N ARG A 119 4.32 -12.51 -9.88
CA ARG A 119 4.19 -11.14 -10.42
C ARG A 119 2.86 -10.95 -11.14
N ASP A 120 2.52 -11.86 -12.04
CA ASP A 120 1.36 -11.70 -12.93
C ASP A 120 0.05 -11.84 -12.15
N LYS A 121 -0.02 -12.73 -11.16
CA LYS A 121 -1.17 -12.82 -10.25
C LYS A 121 -1.39 -11.54 -9.44
N LEU A 122 -0.32 -10.93 -8.92
CA LEU A 122 -0.43 -9.65 -8.20
C LEU A 122 -0.80 -8.47 -9.13
N ARG A 123 -0.38 -8.49 -10.40
CA ARG A 123 -0.79 -7.48 -11.39
C ARG A 123 -2.29 -7.58 -11.70
N ALA A 124 -2.80 -8.80 -11.81
CA ALA A 124 -4.19 -9.08 -12.18
C ALA A 124 -5.20 -8.95 -11.03
N ASN A 125 -4.76 -9.05 -9.77
CA ASN A 125 -5.66 -9.07 -8.61
C ASN A 125 -5.27 -8.02 -7.57
N GLU A 126 -6.09 -6.97 -7.46
CA GLU A 126 -5.89 -5.88 -6.51
C GLU A 126 -5.99 -6.31 -5.05
N VAL A 127 -6.87 -7.26 -4.74
CA VAL A 127 -7.02 -7.79 -3.37
C VAL A 127 -5.74 -8.51 -2.94
N LEU A 128 -5.25 -9.45 -3.77
CA LEU A 128 -3.99 -10.17 -3.50
C LEU A 128 -2.80 -9.20 -3.41
N ARG A 129 -2.76 -8.17 -4.26
CA ARG A 129 -1.72 -7.12 -4.19
C ARG A 129 -1.75 -6.40 -2.85
N SER A 130 -2.91 -5.97 -2.39
CA SER A 130 -3.05 -5.29 -1.10
C SER A 130 -2.75 -6.20 0.09
N GLU A 131 -3.11 -7.48 0.02
CA GLU A 131 -2.74 -8.47 1.05
C GLU A 131 -1.23 -8.65 1.14
N TYR A 132 -0.55 -8.79 -0.01
CA TYR A 132 0.89 -8.91 -0.05
C TYR A 132 1.60 -7.64 0.45
N GLU A 133 1.06 -6.46 0.14
CA GLU A 133 1.56 -5.19 0.66
C GLU A 133 1.50 -5.14 2.19
N ARG A 134 0.33 -5.44 2.76
CA ARG A 134 0.13 -5.48 4.21
C ARG A 134 1.07 -6.47 4.89
N LEU A 135 1.21 -7.67 4.32
CA LEU A 135 2.13 -8.68 4.82
C LEU A 135 3.56 -8.12 4.88
N LYS A 136 4.05 -7.52 3.80
CA LYS A 136 5.41 -6.96 3.76
C LYS A 136 5.63 -5.85 4.77
N ILE A 137 4.67 -4.93 4.92
CA ILE A 137 4.76 -3.84 5.89
C ILE A 137 4.78 -4.39 7.31
N ARG A 138 3.90 -5.36 7.62
CA ARG A 138 3.85 -6.03 8.91
C ARG A 138 5.17 -6.73 9.22
N LEU A 139 5.68 -7.54 8.28
CA LEU A 139 6.94 -8.26 8.44
C LEU A 139 8.15 -7.34 8.55
N GLU A 140 8.13 -6.15 7.94
CA GLU A 140 9.19 -5.15 8.11
C GLU A 140 9.13 -4.50 9.50
N ARG A 141 7.92 -4.20 9.98
CA ARG A 141 7.67 -3.60 11.31
C ARG A 141 8.03 -4.55 12.46
N GLU A 142 7.68 -5.83 12.31
CA GLU A 142 7.84 -6.86 13.35
C GLU A 142 9.22 -7.53 13.31
N ASN A 143 10.04 -7.21 12.30
CA ASN A 143 11.35 -7.83 12.12
C ASN A 143 12.31 -7.50 13.27
N ILE A 144 12.86 -8.53 13.91
CA ILE A 144 13.84 -8.37 14.99
C ILE A 144 15.20 -9.02 14.68
N SER A 145 15.23 -10.00 13.78
CA SER A 145 16.41 -10.84 13.51
C SER A 145 17.01 -10.66 12.10
N GLY A 146 16.40 -9.81 11.27
CA GLY A 146 16.93 -9.39 9.98
C GLY A 146 16.33 -10.11 8.76
N ILE A 147 17.09 -10.15 7.67
CA ILE A 147 16.58 -10.52 6.34
C ILE A 147 15.99 -11.93 6.27
N ARG A 148 16.50 -12.91 7.03
CA ARG A 148 16.04 -14.29 6.96
C ARG A 148 14.60 -14.43 7.45
N GLU A 149 14.29 -13.89 8.62
CA GLU A 149 12.93 -13.80 9.16
C GLU A 149 11.97 -13.12 8.19
N TYR A 150 12.40 -12.02 7.57
CA TYR A 150 11.57 -11.33 6.58
C TYR A 150 11.29 -12.16 5.32
N LEU A 151 12.26 -12.97 4.87
CA LEU A 151 12.07 -13.85 3.72
C LEU A 151 11.16 -15.03 4.07
N ASP A 152 11.43 -15.68 5.21
CA ASP A 152 10.69 -16.86 5.69
C ASP A 152 9.22 -16.49 5.96
N GLY A 153 8.94 -15.30 6.49
CA GLY A 153 7.56 -14.82 6.71
C GLY A 153 6.78 -14.56 5.42
N LYS A 154 7.44 -14.33 4.28
CA LYS A 154 6.77 -14.10 2.98
C LYS A 154 6.53 -15.38 2.21
N GLU A 155 7.40 -16.37 2.38
CA GLU A 155 7.44 -17.57 1.56
C GLU A 155 6.09 -18.31 1.51
N PRO A 156 5.37 -18.53 2.64
CA PRO A 156 4.06 -19.20 2.62
C PRO A 156 3.03 -18.48 1.73
N PHE A 157 2.99 -17.14 1.81
CA PHE A 157 2.07 -16.33 1.02
C PHE A 157 2.38 -16.46 -0.48
N ILE A 158 3.67 -16.34 -0.82
CA ILE A 158 4.12 -16.42 -2.21
C ILE A 158 3.77 -17.80 -2.79
N ASP A 159 4.07 -18.87 -2.05
CA ASP A 159 3.82 -20.24 -2.49
C ASP A 159 2.34 -20.53 -2.72
N ALA A 160 1.45 -20.05 -1.84
CA ALA A 160 0.02 -20.23 -2.01
C ALA A 160 -0.53 -19.44 -3.20
N VAL A 161 -0.10 -18.19 -3.38
CA VAL A 161 -0.47 -17.39 -4.55
C VAL A 161 -0.02 -18.10 -5.82
N VAL A 162 1.23 -18.58 -5.89
CA VAL A 162 1.74 -19.31 -7.07
C VAL A 162 0.92 -20.57 -7.33
N ALA A 163 0.66 -21.38 -6.30
CA ALA A 163 -0.16 -22.59 -6.39
C ALA A 163 -1.64 -22.34 -6.73
N GLY A 164 -2.11 -21.08 -6.70
CA GLY A 164 -3.51 -20.76 -6.95
C GLY A 164 -4.44 -21.19 -5.81
N ARG A 165 -3.87 -21.48 -4.63
CA ARG A 165 -4.64 -21.70 -3.41
C ARG A 165 -5.10 -20.36 -2.88
N GLN A 166 -6.29 -20.31 -2.29
CA GLN A 166 -6.61 -19.21 -1.39
C GLN A 166 -5.60 -19.28 -0.25
N PHE A 167 -4.80 -18.22 -0.11
CA PHE A 167 -3.94 -18.11 1.05
C PHE A 167 -4.81 -17.69 2.23
N GLU A 168 -5.29 -18.66 2.98
CA GLU A 168 -5.70 -18.42 4.36
C GLU A 168 -4.43 -18.05 5.12
N VAL A 169 -4.21 -16.74 5.27
CA VAL A 169 -3.22 -16.25 6.23
C VAL A 169 -3.61 -16.90 7.56
N GLU A 170 -2.77 -17.75 8.14
CA GLU A 170 -2.90 -18.14 9.54
C GLU A 170 -2.95 -16.85 10.35
N ALA A 171 -4.17 -16.46 10.70
CA ALA A 171 -4.50 -15.24 11.38
C ALA A 171 -4.14 -15.41 12.86
N LYS A 172 -2.86 -15.54 13.17
CA LYS A 172 -2.34 -15.01 14.44
C LYS A 172 -2.35 -13.50 14.32
N GLY A 173 -3.55 -12.93 14.43
CA GLY A 173 -3.86 -11.52 14.25
C GLY A 173 -4.75 -11.27 13.03
N LEU A 174 -6.05 -11.23 13.33
CA LEU A 174 -7.18 -10.82 12.49
C LEU A 174 -7.76 -11.86 11.53
N ALA A 175 -8.70 -12.64 12.08
CA ALA A 175 -9.99 -12.76 11.40
C ALA A 175 -10.39 -11.38 10.85
N THR A 176 -11.02 -11.30 9.68
CA THR A 176 -11.85 -10.13 9.37
C THR A 176 -12.97 -10.12 10.40
N THR A 177 -12.69 -9.58 11.57
CA THR A 177 -13.68 -9.39 12.61
C THR A 177 -14.78 -8.57 11.95
N PRO A 178 -16.05 -9.00 12.01
CA PRO A 178 -17.13 -8.25 11.39
C PRO A 178 -17.10 -6.82 11.94
N ILE A 179 -16.70 -5.89 11.07
CA ILE A 179 -16.71 -4.46 11.37
C ILE A 179 -18.14 -3.98 11.17
N CYS A 180 -18.75 -3.52 12.23
CA CYS A 180 -20.04 -2.84 12.20
C CYS A 180 -19.80 -1.33 12.18
N VAL A 181 -20.54 -0.61 11.33
CA VAL A 181 -20.57 0.85 11.33
C VAL A 181 -21.92 1.28 11.85
N ALA A 182 -21.92 2.09 12.90
CA ALA A 182 -23.15 2.61 13.50
C ALA A 182 -23.02 4.11 13.78
N VAL A 183 -24.16 4.79 13.83
CA VAL A 183 -24.24 6.14 14.39
C VAL A 183 -24.24 6.02 15.91
N GLU A 184 -23.34 6.73 16.57
CA GLU A 184 -23.21 6.70 18.03
C GLU A 184 -23.15 8.12 18.62
N ALA A 185 -23.35 8.24 19.93
CA ALA A 185 -23.17 9.50 20.65
C ALA A 185 -21.70 9.93 20.57
N ALA A 186 -21.46 11.22 20.31
CA ALA A 186 -20.10 11.75 20.12
C ALA A 186 -19.27 11.76 21.41
N ASP A 187 -19.89 11.95 22.57
CA ASP A 187 -19.24 12.03 23.89
C ASP A 187 -18.90 10.63 24.42
N GLN A 188 -17.90 10.01 23.79
CA GLN A 188 -17.37 8.70 24.18
C GLN A 188 -15.84 8.73 24.22
N PRO A 189 -15.20 8.10 25.22
CA PRO A 189 -13.74 8.07 25.34
C PRO A 189 -13.03 7.50 24.10
N ASP A 190 -13.64 6.50 23.46
CA ASP A 190 -13.13 5.87 22.24
C ASP A 190 -13.10 6.85 21.05
N ILE A 191 -14.10 7.74 20.97
CA ILE A 191 -14.19 8.75 19.92
C ILE A 191 -13.16 9.85 20.19
N ASP A 192 -13.00 10.30 21.43
CA ASP A 192 -11.96 11.27 21.81
C ASP A 192 -10.56 10.77 21.43
N ARG A 193 -10.28 9.49 21.69
CA ARG A 193 -9.02 8.84 21.29
C ARG A 193 -8.81 8.89 19.78
N LEU A 194 -9.84 8.59 18.99
CA LEU A 194 -9.77 8.63 17.53
C LEU A 194 -9.62 10.06 16.99
N LEU A 195 -10.30 11.03 17.58
CA LEU A 195 -10.16 12.44 17.22
C LEU A 195 -8.75 12.97 17.53
N ALA A 196 -8.16 12.57 18.66
CA ALA A 196 -6.76 12.88 18.97
C ALA A 196 -5.79 12.28 17.94
N ILE A 197 -6.04 11.06 17.46
CA ILE A 197 -5.28 10.45 16.35
C ILE A 197 -5.46 11.28 15.07
N SER A 198 -6.69 11.69 14.75
CA SER A 198 -6.98 12.54 13.58
C SER A 198 -6.18 13.84 13.63
N ASP A 199 -6.16 14.52 14.78
CA ASP A 199 -5.41 15.75 15.00
C ASP A 199 -3.89 15.52 14.86
N ALA A 200 -3.36 14.42 15.41
CA ALA A 200 -1.95 14.07 15.29
C ALA A 200 -1.53 13.79 13.83
N VAL A 201 -2.38 13.11 13.06
CA VAL A 201 -2.14 12.87 11.62
C VAL A 201 -2.16 14.19 10.85
N ALA A 202 -3.14 15.06 11.11
CA ALA A 202 -3.22 16.38 10.48
C ALA A 202 -1.98 17.23 10.80
N ALA A 203 -1.53 17.23 12.06
CA ALA A 203 -0.33 17.94 12.50
C ALA A 203 0.94 17.47 11.81
N ARG A 204 1.07 16.17 11.55
CA ARG A 204 2.21 15.59 10.83
C ARG A 204 2.22 15.96 9.34
N LEU A 205 1.05 15.97 8.70
CA LEU A 205 0.93 16.29 7.28
C LEU A 205 1.11 17.80 7.00
N TYR A 206 0.65 18.63 7.94
CA TYR A 206 0.63 20.10 7.82
C TYR A 206 1.19 20.77 9.09
N PRO A 207 2.52 20.73 9.28
CA PRO A 207 3.16 21.39 10.40
C PRO A 207 2.97 22.92 10.31
N GLY A 208 2.67 23.57 11.44
CA GLY A 208 2.48 25.03 11.53
C GLY A 208 1.09 25.53 11.15
N GLU A 209 0.26 24.72 10.49
CA GLU A 209 -1.11 25.12 10.15
C GLU A 209 -2.02 25.18 11.39
N PHE A 210 -2.89 26.20 11.43
CA PHE A 210 -3.89 26.31 12.48
C PHE A 210 -4.86 25.14 12.41
N ARG A 211 -5.05 24.48 13.56
CA ARG A 211 -6.00 23.38 13.72
C ARG A 211 -6.85 23.68 14.93
N ARG A 212 -8.16 23.53 14.79
CA ARG A 212 -9.07 23.53 15.92
C ARG A 212 -9.22 22.08 16.39
N PRO A 213 -8.65 21.68 17.55
CA PRO A 213 -8.89 20.35 18.09
C PRO A 213 -10.39 20.18 18.33
N LEU A 214 -10.93 18.99 18.03
CA LEU A 214 -12.32 18.66 18.33
C LEU A 214 -12.33 17.50 19.32
N THR A 215 -13.14 17.66 20.36
CA THR A 215 -13.48 16.58 21.29
C THR A 215 -14.85 16.03 20.93
N GLY A 216 -15.13 14.81 21.37
CA GLY A 216 -16.44 14.18 21.28
C GLY A 216 -17.52 15.05 21.90
N ARG A 217 -17.24 15.65 23.06
CA ARG A 217 -18.14 16.60 23.71
C ARG A 217 -18.42 17.86 22.87
N ALA A 218 -17.39 18.45 22.26
CA ALA A 218 -17.58 19.61 21.40
C ALA A 218 -18.40 19.27 20.13
N LEU A 219 -18.33 18.02 19.66
CA LEU A 219 -19.18 17.52 18.57
C LEU A 219 -20.59 17.17 19.05
N ALA A 220 -20.76 16.72 20.30
CA ALA A 220 -22.07 16.45 20.89
C ALA A 220 -22.93 17.72 21.01
N ASP A 221 -22.28 18.88 21.19
CA ASP A 221 -22.93 20.20 21.19
C ASP A 221 -23.27 20.70 19.76
N THR A 222 -23.04 19.88 18.73
CA THR A 222 -23.39 20.17 17.33
C THR A 222 -24.39 19.15 16.80
N GLU A 223 -25.02 19.45 15.66
CA GLU A 223 -25.87 18.49 14.94
C GLU A 223 -25.07 17.41 14.16
N ALA A 224 -23.79 17.22 14.49
CA ALA A 224 -22.94 16.22 13.84
C ALA A 224 -23.36 14.80 14.22
N ARG A 225 -23.55 13.95 13.20
CA ARG A 225 -23.71 12.50 13.36
C ARG A 225 -22.36 11.82 13.36
N MET A 226 -22.02 11.15 14.45
CA MET A 226 -20.79 10.38 14.55
C MET A 226 -21.00 8.94 14.10
N PHE A 227 -20.31 8.56 13.03
CA PHE A 227 -20.19 7.18 12.58
C PHE A 227 -18.97 6.56 13.22
N VAL A 228 -19.14 5.40 13.86
CA VAL A 228 -18.05 4.66 14.50
C VAL A 228 -18.00 3.25 13.91
N ALA A 229 -16.81 2.84 13.49
CA ALA A 229 -16.54 1.47 13.08
C ALA A 229 -16.01 0.69 14.28
N ARG A 230 -16.73 -0.36 14.68
CA ARG A 230 -16.33 -1.25 15.76
C ARG A 230 -16.13 -2.67 15.27
N ASP A 231 -15.20 -3.37 15.89
CA ASP A 231 -15.03 -4.81 15.71
C ASP A 231 -16.01 -5.62 16.60
N ALA A 232 -15.92 -6.95 16.57
CA ALA A 232 -16.76 -7.83 17.39
C ALA A 232 -16.43 -7.73 18.89
N SER A 233 -15.25 -7.23 19.26
CA SER A 233 -14.89 -6.95 20.66
C SER A 233 -15.39 -5.59 21.13
N ARG A 234 -16.12 -4.85 20.27
CA ARG A 234 -16.65 -3.50 20.48
C ARG A 234 -15.55 -2.43 20.53
N GLN A 235 -14.32 -2.72 20.12
CA GLN A 235 -13.25 -1.73 20.01
C GLN A 235 -13.53 -0.78 18.85
N ALA A 236 -13.44 0.53 19.09
CA ALA A 236 -13.54 1.54 18.03
C ALA A 236 -12.25 1.57 17.19
N LEU A 237 -12.40 1.21 15.90
CA LEU A 237 -11.32 1.13 14.92
C LEU A 237 -11.19 2.40 14.08
N GLY A 238 -12.24 3.21 14.01
CA GLY A 238 -12.25 4.45 13.24
C GLY A 238 -13.57 5.19 13.41
N CYS A 239 -13.57 6.48 13.05
CA CYS A 239 -14.76 7.31 13.10
C CYS A 239 -14.83 8.27 11.93
N ALA A 240 -16.02 8.83 11.69
CA ALA A 240 -16.27 9.95 10.80
C ALA A 240 -17.44 10.77 11.35
N ALA A 241 -17.45 12.07 11.09
CA ALA A 241 -18.56 12.96 11.39
C ALA A 241 -19.28 13.33 10.09
N LEU A 242 -20.62 13.35 10.13
CA LEU A 242 -21.46 13.88 9.06
C LEU A 242 -22.27 15.05 9.60
N ILE A 243 -22.14 16.22 8.98
CA ILE A 243 -22.84 17.45 9.37
C ILE A 243 -23.83 17.78 8.26
N ASP A 244 -25.09 17.97 8.60
CA ASP A 244 -26.07 18.40 7.61
C ASP A 244 -25.83 19.86 7.25
N LEU A 245 -25.91 20.16 5.96
CA LEU A 245 -25.91 21.50 5.40
C LEU A 245 -27.29 21.77 4.76
N PRO A 246 -27.61 23.05 4.47
CA PRO A 246 -28.80 23.40 3.70
C PRO A 246 -28.87 22.68 2.34
N ASP A 247 -30.06 22.68 1.74
CA ASP A 247 -30.29 22.17 0.39
C ASP A 247 -29.97 20.68 0.19
N GLY A 248 -30.18 19.87 1.24
CA GLY A 248 -29.99 18.41 1.16
C GLY A 248 -28.53 18.04 0.88
N ILE A 249 -27.58 18.83 1.37
CA ILE A 249 -26.15 18.55 1.30
C ILE A 249 -25.70 18.09 2.69
N ALA A 250 -24.70 17.21 2.77
CA ALA A 250 -24.03 16.93 4.04
C ALA A 250 -22.51 17.02 3.89
N GLU A 251 -21.82 17.52 4.90
CA GLU A 251 -20.37 17.58 4.95
C GLU A 251 -19.79 16.40 5.75
N LEU A 252 -18.91 15.63 5.11
CA LEU A 252 -18.09 14.62 5.78
C LEU A 252 -16.86 15.30 6.39
N LYS A 253 -16.69 15.12 7.71
CA LYS A 253 -15.56 15.63 8.49
C LYS A 253 -14.93 14.55 9.35
N ARG A 254 -13.69 14.81 9.79
CA ARG A 254 -13.00 14.05 10.85
C ARG A 254 -12.98 12.53 10.63
N MET A 255 -12.92 12.11 9.37
CA MET A 255 -12.79 10.70 9.04
C MET A 255 -11.36 10.24 9.35
N ILE A 256 -11.24 9.23 10.21
CA ILE A 256 -9.96 8.65 10.61
C ILE A 256 -10.13 7.16 10.90
N VAL A 257 -9.10 6.39 10.60
CA VAL A 257 -8.95 5.00 11.02
C VAL A 257 -7.73 4.94 11.93
N ASP A 258 -7.83 4.19 13.02
CA ASP A 258 -6.69 3.89 13.87
C ASP A 258 -5.57 3.27 13.02
N PRO A 259 -4.34 3.84 13.01
CA PRO A 259 -3.23 3.33 12.22
C PRO A 259 -2.91 1.86 12.48
N GLN A 260 -3.20 1.34 13.67
CA GLN A 260 -3.02 -0.08 14.00
C GLN A 260 -3.99 -0.99 13.22
N HIS A 261 -5.10 -0.42 12.74
CA HIS A 261 -6.17 -1.09 12.01
C HIS A 261 -6.30 -0.60 10.55
N ALA A 262 -5.31 0.16 10.06
CA ALA A 262 -5.26 0.62 8.69
C ALA A 262 -5.10 -0.55 7.70
N GLY A 263 -5.55 -0.35 6.46
CA GLY A 263 -5.48 -1.38 5.41
C GLY A 263 -6.47 -2.54 5.56
N GLN A 264 -7.28 -2.60 6.61
CA GLN A 264 -8.29 -3.66 6.84
C GLN A 264 -9.66 -3.35 6.20
N GLY A 265 -9.75 -2.29 5.40
CA GLY A 265 -11.01 -1.85 4.77
C GLY A 265 -11.95 -1.07 5.70
N VAL A 266 -11.55 -0.78 6.95
CA VAL A 266 -12.33 0.02 7.94
C VAL A 266 -12.78 1.35 7.33
N GLY A 267 -11.87 2.11 6.72
CA GLY A 267 -12.19 3.40 6.11
C GLY A 267 -13.24 3.29 5.00
N ARG A 268 -13.13 2.28 4.13
CA ARG A 268 -14.12 2.05 3.08
C ARG A 268 -15.49 1.69 3.67
N LYS A 269 -15.53 0.85 4.71
CA LYS A 269 -16.79 0.51 5.41
C LYS A 269 -17.41 1.74 6.08
N LEU A 270 -16.62 2.55 6.78
CA LEU A 270 -17.07 3.83 7.36
C LEU A 270 -17.69 4.73 6.31
N LEU A 271 -16.99 4.95 5.20
CA LEU A 271 -17.46 5.82 4.12
C LEU A 271 -18.76 5.29 3.52
N LEU A 272 -18.82 4.01 3.13
CA LEU A 272 -20.02 3.44 2.53
C LEU A 272 -21.22 3.41 3.49
N GLY A 273 -20.99 3.09 4.78
CA GLY A 273 -22.04 3.13 5.79
C GLY A 273 -22.59 4.55 5.99
N LEU A 274 -21.71 5.54 6.03
CA LEU A 274 -22.09 6.95 6.11
C LEU A 274 -22.91 7.40 4.89
N LEU A 275 -22.47 7.07 3.68
CA LEU A 275 -23.18 7.44 2.44
C LEU A 275 -24.56 6.76 2.36
N GLN A 276 -24.67 5.50 2.79
CA GLN A 276 -25.94 4.79 2.85
C GLN A 276 -26.92 5.48 3.81
N THR A 277 -26.47 5.83 5.03
CA THR A 277 -27.31 6.57 5.98
C THR A 277 -27.67 7.97 5.48
N ALA A 278 -26.75 8.66 4.79
CA ALA A 278 -27.06 9.95 4.17
C ALA A 278 -28.17 9.82 3.12
N LYS A 279 -28.10 8.79 2.27
CA LYS A 279 -29.12 8.49 1.25
C LYS A 279 -30.49 8.18 1.85
N GLU A 280 -30.54 7.34 2.88
CA GLU A 280 -31.77 7.01 3.61
C GLU A 280 -32.45 8.23 4.24
N ARG A 281 -31.66 9.27 4.53
CA ARG A 281 -32.14 10.53 5.10
C ARG A 281 -32.51 11.58 4.05
N GLY A 282 -32.44 11.25 2.76
CA GLY A 282 -32.78 12.17 1.67
C GLY A 282 -31.71 13.24 1.40
N ILE A 283 -30.47 13.03 1.87
CA ILE A 283 -29.33 13.85 1.44
C ILE A 283 -29.06 13.55 -0.04
N ARG A 284 -28.93 14.61 -0.85
CA ARG A 284 -28.68 14.56 -2.30
C ARG A 284 -27.20 14.45 -2.63
N SER A 285 -26.36 15.16 -1.87
CA SER A 285 -24.91 15.12 -2.09
C SER A 285 -24.12 15.20 -0.79
N VAL A 286 -22.94 14.57 -0.79
CA VAL A 286 -21.98 14.66 0.30
C VAL A 286 -20.72 15.36 -0.18
N VAL A 287 -20.28 16.34 0.58
CA VAL A 287 -19.11 17.17 0.29
C VAL A 287 -18.05 17.00 1.36
N LEU A 288 -16.78 17.22 1.03
CA LEU A 288 -15.70 17.19 2.00
C LEU A 288 -14.53 18.08 1.57
N GLU A 289 -13.77 18.54 2.55
CA GLU A 289 -12.43 19.07 2.39
C GLU A 289 -11.40 18.00 2.75
N VAL A 290 -10.37 17.85 1.92
CA VAL A 290 -9.23 16.98 2.21
C VAL A 290 -7.94 17.67 1.81
N GLY A 291 -6.95 17.64 2.69
CA GLY A 291 -5.65 18.22 2.38
C GLY A 291 -4.91 17.44 1.27
N ILE A 292 -4.21 18.16 0.38
CA ILE A 292 -3.53 17.59 -0.80
C ILE A 292 -2.48 16.50 -0.49
N ARG A 293 -1.80 16.58 0.65
CA ARG A 293 -0.81 15.60 1.15
C ARG A 293 -1.44 14.36 1.76
N ASN A 294 -2.75 14.36 2.01
CA ASN A 294 -3.46 13.17 2.50
C ASN A 294 -3.83 12.24 1.34
N VAL A 295 -2.80 11.68 0.70
CA VAL A 295 -2.92 10.89 -0.53
C VAL A 295 -3.80 9.65 -0.34
N GLU A 296 -3.72 9.00 0.82
CA GLU A 296 -4.51 7.81 1.12
C GLU A 296 -6.01 8.12 1.20
N ALA A 297 -6.39 9.17 1.94
CA ALA A 297 -7.79 9.58 2.04
C ALA A 297 -8.36 10.00 0.68
N ARG A 298 -7.59 10.77 -0.09
CA ARG A 298 -7.99 11.18 -1.45
C ARG A 298 -8.29 9.99 -2.35
N ARG A 299 -7.37 9.02 -2.40
CA ARG A 299 -7.57 7.78 -3.18
C ARG A 299 -8.81 7.01 -2.73
N LEU A 300 -9.06 6.96 -1.43
CA LEU A 300 -10.26 6.32 -0.90
C LEU A 300 -11.53 7.02 -1.40
N TYR A 301 -11.64 8.34 -1.28
CA TYR A 301 -12.80 9.10 -1.74
C TYR A 301 -13.00 8.95 -3.25
N GLU A 302 -11.94 9.15 -4.03
CA GLU A 302 -11.96 9.01 -5.50
C GLU A 302 -12.40 7.60 -5.91
N SER A 303 -11.96 6.54 -5.20
CA SER A 303 -12.35 5.14 -5.47
C SER A 303 -13.82 4.82 -5.19
N VAL A 304 -14.52 5.67 -4.44
CA VAL A 304 -15.95 5.54 -4.15
C VAL A 304 -16.79 6.42 -5.08
N GLY A 305 -16.16 7.30 -5.85
CA GLY A 305 -16.82 8.13 -6.86
C GLY A 305 -16.88 9.61 -6.52
N PHE A 306 -16.20 10.06 -5.46
CA PHE A 306 -16.04 11.49 -5.20
C PHE A 306 -15.25 12.17 -6.32
N ARG A 307 -15.64 13.39 -6.66
CA ARG A 307 -15.01 14.23 -7.70
C ARG A 307 -14.75 15.63 -7.18
N ASP A 308 -13.81 16.34 -7.82
CA ASP A 308 -13.54 17.74 -7.49
C ASP A 308 -14.79 18.61 -7.70
N ARG A 309 -15.04 19.53 -6.76
CA ARG A 309 -16.17 20.48 -6.78
C ARG A 309 -15.79 21.92 -6.45
N GLY A 310 -14.52 22.20 -6.16
CA GLY A 310 -14.10 23.45 -5.55
C GLY A 310 -14.73 23.75 -4.17
N PRO A 311 -14.40 24.91 -3.57
CA PRO A 311 -14.84 25.26 -2.21
C PRO A 311 -16.37 25.30 -2.04
N PHE A 312 -16.81 25.21 -0.79
CA PHE A 312 -18.24 25.23 -0.43
C PHE A 312 -18.48 25.91 0.91
N GLY A 313 -19.71 26.39 1.15
CA GLY A 313 -20.05 27.09 2.38
C GLY A 313 -19.12 28.27 2.64
N SER A 314 -18.44 28.28 3.79
CA SER A 314 -17.45 29.30 4.16
C SER A 314 -16.01 28.94 3.81
N TYR A 315 -15.76 27.80 3.14
CA TYR A 315 -14.41 27.42 2.75
C TYR A 315 -13.91 28.25 1.57
N GLU A 316 -12.64 28.65 1.65
CA GLU A 316 -11.92 29.31 0.56
C GLU A 316 -10.89 28.35 -0.04
N GLN A 317 -10.58 28.55 -1.32
CA GLN A 317 -9.56 27.75 -1.98
C GLN A 317 -8.17 28.08 -1.41
N THR A 318 -7.48 27.08 -0.87
CA THR A 318 -6.08 27.21 -0.44
C THR A 318 -5.18 26.28 -1.26
N PRO A 319 -3.86 26.52 -1.31
CA PRO A 319 -2.92 25.64 -1.99
C PRO A 319 -2.80 24.25 -1.37
N ILE A 320 -3.29 24.07 -0.13
CA ILE A 320 -3.11 22.84 0.65
C ILE A 320 -4.39 22.00 0.76
N ALA A 321 -5.52 22.47 0.22
CA ALA A 321 -6.82 21.82 0.31
C ALA A 321 -7.42 21.49 -1.06
N THR A 322 -8.10 20.36 -1.14
CA THR A 322 -8.96 19.96 -2.25
C THR A 322 -10.35 19.67 -1.72
N PHE A 323 -11.36 20.02 -2.50
CA PHE A 323 -12.76 19.86 -2.12
C PHE A 323 -13.42 18.85 -3.04
N LEU A 324 -14.04 17.82 -2.46
CA LEU A 324 -14.62 16.73 -3.20
C LEU A 324 -16.12 16.60 -2.92
N GLN A 325 -16.88 16.07 -3.88
CA GLN A 325 -18.32 15.81 -3.80
C GLN A 325 -18.69 14.47 -4.42
N ILE A 326 -19.74 13.85 -3.86
CA ILE A 326 -20.45 12.74 -4.48
C ILE A 326 -21.97 13.01 -4.44
N GLU A 327 -22.66 12.68 -5.52
CA GLU A 327 -24.14 12.64 -5.58
C GLU A 327 -24.62 11.25 -5.11
N LEU A 328 -25.72 11.19 -4.36
CA LEU A 328 -26.23 9.97 -3.70
C LEU A 328 -27.39 9.27 -4.42
#